data_AF-A0A0R1URV8-F1
#
_entry.id   AF-A0A0R1URV8-F1
#
_cell.length_a   1.000
_cell.length_b   1.000
_cell.length_c   1.000
_cell.angle_alpha   90.00
_cell.angle_beta   90.00
_cell.angle_gamma   90.00
#
_symmetry.space_group_name_H-M   'P 1'
#
loop_
_entity.id
_entity.type
_entity.pdbx_description
1 polymer ?
#
loop_
_entity_poly.entity_id
_entity_poly.type
_entity_poly.pdbx_seq_one_letter_code
_entity_poly.pdbx_strand_id
1 'polypeptide(L)'
;MKNRQRTWTKRVTAILSLAAVTLPLATNVAQASTTAQLAPQRAVYGYFMDTYKQNVSTYKTAANNPMIGMLAEFSNYYADGKNLNKALMQENIDKSAKITQNRTAAEEERSYLTDRRDLRYSVINALGPYAPAFIKNANAQTPFHKMPSTPDPVNQKHAHVDWADENAKLGPIVAFMNHNSYTAYSNTGIVKSVVRYKRPYRWSTDVKPLPALSKIMAAAPATDFDFASGHTTTGFEDGLSLAYAFPERFQELLTRSSEIGLDRVIAGRHSPLAVMGGRMAGSAVVASALNNFSNQDMMKKAYNAAHSADLLGSKDTSAQDDFADYQKNREDYRYRMTYGFKQIGNPNVDMHVPKGAEALLATRLPYLTDTQRRDVLFTTGMPSGYPLMDDAEGWGRLDLFSAASGYGKFNDAVTVKMNAAKGGFNAQDNWRNDISGKGSLIKAGSGLLQLSGNNTYAGGVSVKGGTVRLASTTATGKGSVQVKHGSLQLSTQKAIIKGHYQQAQNGQLSLAKTARLAIKKNAKLAGTLKLTDGHLKNGATIMTFRSHKGKFAHVTGLSKSWHVVYTKHAVKLVK
;
A
#
# COMPACT_ATOMS: atom_id res chain seq x y z
N MET A 1 49.71 33.75 -73.84
CA MET A 1 49.88 32.53 -73.01
C MET A 1 49.84 32.91 -71.53
N LYS A 2 49.35 31.99 -70.71
CA LYS A 2 48.98 32.10 -69.29
C LYS A 2 50.05 32.63 -68.33
N ASN A 3 49.54 33.11 -67.18
CA ASN A 3 50.09 33.10 -65.81
C ASN A 3 51.14 34.17 -65.45
N ARG A 4 51.15 34.79 -64.25
CA ARG A 4 50.40 34.58 -63.00
C ARG A 4 50.43 35.87 -62.16
N GLN A 5 49.36 36.08 -61.40
CA GLN A 5 49.11 37.23 -60.51
C GLN A 5 49.87 37.16 -59.19
N ARG A 6 50.23 38.34 -58.66
CA ARG A 6 50.13 38.71 -57.25
C ARG A 6 50.11 40.23 -57.15
N THR A 7 49.03 40.81 -56.62
CA THR A 7 49.09 42.06 -55.85
C THR A 7 47.87 42.19 -54.95
N TRP A 8 48.14 42.65 -53.74
CA TRP A 8 47.17 43.04 -52.73
C TRP A 8 46.45 44.32 -53.13
N THR A 9 45.15 44.44 -52.82
CA THR A 9 44.54 45.69 -52.34
C THR A 9 43.21 45.41 -51.65
N LYS A 10 42.99 46.18 -50.58
CA LYS A 10 41.87 46.11 -49.61
C LYS A 10 40.50 46.33 -50.27
N ARG A 11 39.49 45.59 -49.82
CA ARG A 11 38.08 46.05 -49.83
C ARG A 11 37.43 45.74 -48.49
N VAL A 12 36.74 46.76 -47.99
CA VAL A 12 35.86 46.77 -46.82
C VAL A 12 34.65 45.89 -47.11
N THR A 13 34.32 44.97 -46.20
CA THR A 13 33.07 44.22 -46.24
C THR A 13 32.39 44.32 -44.88
N ALA A 14 31.13 44.74 -44.92
CA ALA A 14 30.23 44.85 -43.78
C ALA A 14 30.14 43.53 -43.00
N ILE A 15 30.32 43.60 -41.68
CA ILE A 15 30.10 42.47 -40.78
C ILE A 15 28.59 42.36 -40.54
N LEU A 16 27.93 41.47 -41.27
CA LEU A 16 26.67 40.86 -40.85
C LEU A 16 26.98 39.93 -39.68
N SER A 17 26.70 40.40 -38.47
CA SER A 17 26.70 39.55 -37.28
C SER A 17 25.50 38.59 -37.34
N LEU A 18 25.74 37.39 -37.87
CA LEU A 18 24.85 36.25 -37.73
C LEU A 18 24.85 35.87 -36.24
N ALA A 19 23.84 36.32 -35.50
CA ALA A 19 23.53 35.76 -34.20
C ALA A 19 23.07 34.31 -34.43
N ALA A 20 23.99 33.36 -34.29
CA ALA A 20 23.65 31.95 -34.20
C ALA A 20 22.80 31.76 -32.94
N VAL A 21 21.48 31.76 -33.12
CA VAL A 21 20.52 31.27 -32.12
C VAL A 21 20.84 29.80 -31.93
N THR A 22 21.66 29.51 -30.92
CA THR A 22 21.81 28.15 -30.39
C THR A 22 20.49 27.82 -29.71
N LEU A 23 19.56 27.28 -30.49
CA LEU A 23 18.44 26.53 -29.94
C LEU A 23 19.05 25.45 -29.03
N PRO A 24 18.62 25.34 -27.76
CA PRO A 24 19.01 24.18 -26.97
C PRO A 24 18.46 22.97 -27.72
N LEU A 25 19.36 22.17 -28.28
CA LEU A 25 19.07 20.82 -28.70
C LEU A 25 18.53 20.12 -27.45
N ALA A 26 17.20 20.04 -27.35
CA ALA A 26 16.54 19.10 -26.47
C ALA A 26 17.02 17.73 -26.93
N THR A 27 18.04 17.20 -26.27
CA THR A 27 18.33 15.78 -26.33
C THR A 27 17.07 15.11 -25.80
N ASN A 28 16.24 14.64 -26.73
CA ASN A 28 15.26 13.61 -26.46
C ASN A 28 16.06 12.37 -26.07
N VAL A 29 16.56 12.34 -24.84
CA VAL A 29 16.72 11.07 -24.15
C VAL A 29 15.30 10.55 -24.10
N ALA A 30 14.99 9.59 -24.96
CA ALA A 30 13.75 8.86 -24.90
C ALA A 30 13.67 8.26 -23.50
N GLN A 31 13.04 8.97 -22.57
CA GLN A 31 12.64 8.43 -21.29
C GLN A 31 11.67 7.32 -21.65
N ALA A 32 12.09 6.07 -21.45
CA ALA A 32 11.18 4.95 -21.45
C ALA A 32 9.93 5.38 -20.69
N SER A 33 8.77 5.27 -21.33
CA SER A 33 7.51 5.56 -20.65
C SER A 33 7.45 4.68 -19.40
N THR A 34 6.87 5.21 -18.32
CA THR A 34 6.60 4.42 -17.11
C THR A 34 5.96 3.07 -17.45
N THR A 35 5.10 3.02 -18.48
CA THR A 35 4.52 1.79 -19.02
C THR A 35 5.53 0.68 -19.31
N ALA A 36 6.70 0.98 -19.88
CA ALA A 36 7.74 -0.02 -20.13
C ALA A 36 8.39 -0.51 -18.83
N GLN A 37 8.58 0.37 -17.85
CA GLN A 37 9.11 0.01 -16.52
C GLN A 37 8.12 -0.81 -15.68
N LEU A 38 6.83 -0.69 -15.97
CA LEU A 38 5.77 -1.44 -15.30
C LEU A 38 5.58 -2.86 -15.87
N ALA A 39 6.27 -3.21 -16.96
CA ALA A 39 6.18 -4.56 -17.53
C ALA A 39 6.59 -5.61 -16.49
N PRO A 40 5.81 -6.68 -16.30
CA PRO A 40 6.15 -7.73 -15.35
C PRO A 40 7.42 -8.45 -15.80
N GLN A 41 8.27 -8.80 -14.84
CA GLN A 41 9.48 -9.57 -15.10
C GLN A 41 9.19 -11.06 -15.00
N ARG A 42 9.69 -11.85 -15.96
CA ARG A 42 9.53 -13.30 -15.99
C ARG A 42 10.61 -13.98 -15.14
N ALA A 43 10.22 -14.90 -14.26
CA ALA A 43 11.14 -15.74 -13.51
C ALA A 43 11.49 -17.04 -14.28
N VAL A 44 12.38 -17.86 -13.71
CA VAL A 44 12.78 -19.16 -14.30
C VAL A 44 11.59 -20.11 -14.46
N TYR A 45 10.67 -20.10 -13.50
CA TYR A 45 9.40 -20.86 -13.53
C TYR A 45 8.30 -20.19 -14.37
N GLY A 46 8.57 -19.05 -15.03
CA GLY A 46 7.55 -18.25 -15.71
C GLY A 46 7.04 -17.11 -14.83
N TYR A 47 5.74 -16.87 -14.86
CA TYR A 47 5.08 -15.95 -13.92
C TYR A 47 4.33 -16.77 -12.88
N PHE A 48 4.41 -16.39 -11.60
CA PHE A 48 3.74 -17.13 -10.53
C PHE A 48 2.24 -17.27 -10.81
N MET A 49 1.61 -16.19 -11.26
CA MET A 49 0.19 -16.15 -11.62
C MET A 49 -0.22 -17.20 -12.67
N ASP A 50 0.66 -17.50 -13.63
CA ASP A 50 0.37 -18.46 -14.70
C ASP A 50 0.67 -19.90 -14.29
N THR A 51 1.48 -20.10 -13.25
CA THR A 51 2.06 -21.40 -12.92
C THR A 51 1.77 -21.88 -11.50
N TYR A 52 1.12 -21.08 -10.64
CA TYR A 52 0.92 -21.37 -9.20
C TYR A 52 0.35 -22.76 -8.92
N LYS A 53 -0.47 -23.30 -9.84
CA LYS A 53 -1.03 -24.66 -9.74
C LYS A 53 0.02 -25.78 -9.80
N GLN A 54 1.24 -25.47 -10.22
CA GLN A 54 2.39 -26.36 -10.22
C GLN A 54 3.07 -26.44 -8.84
N ASN A 55 2.57 -25.76 -7.81
CA ASN A 55 3.02 -26.04 -6.45
C ASN A 55 2.40 -27.36 -5.94
N VAL A 56 2.90 -28.47 -6.47
CA VAL A 56 2.52 -29.85 -6.12
C VAL A 56 3.75 -30.69 -5.84
N SER A 57 3.60 -31.81 -5.12
CA SER A 57 4.72 -32.63 -4.65
C SER A 57 5.62 -33.22 -5.75
N THR A 58 5.11 -33.32 -6.99
CA THR A 58 5.85 -33.78 -8.16
C THR A 58 6.95 -32.80 -8.58
N TYR A 59 6.76 -31.51 -8.35
CA TYR A 59 7.69 -30.46 -8.75
C TYR A 59 8.46 -29.91 -7.55
N LYS A 60 9.79 -30.06 -7.57
CA LYS A 60 10.68 -29.80 -6.42
C LYS A 60 11.87 -28.90 -6.74
N THR A 61 11.93 -28.27 -7.90
CA THR A 61 13.03 -27.36 -8.28
C THR A 61 12.51 -25.95 -8.50
N ALA A 62 13.40 -24.96 -8.41
CA ALA A 62 13.07 -23.57 -8.68
C ALA A 62 12.50 -23.33 -10.09
N ALA A 63 12.85 -24.18 -11.06
CA ALA A 63 12.41 -24.05 -12.45
C ALA A 63 11.02 -24.65 -12.72
N ASN A 64 10.59 -25.66 -11.94
CA ASN A 64 9.32 -26.36 -12.19
C ASN A 64 8.27 -26.18 -11.09
N ASN A 65 8.63 -25.59 -9.95
CA ASN A 65 7.70 -25.23 -8.89
C ASN A 65 7.82 -23.73 -8.59
N PRO A 66 6.76 -22.93 -8.83
CA PRO A 66 6.83 -21.48 -8.68
C PRO A 66 6.97 -21.02 -7.24
N MET A 67 6.50 -21.79 -6.25
CA MET A 67 6.66 -21.47 -4.84
C MET A 67 8.10 -21.66 -4.38
N ILE A 68 8.75 -22.74 -4.82
CA ILE A 68 10.18 -22.95 -4.59
C ILE A 68 11.00 -21.89 -5.32
N GLY A 69 10.65 -21.59 -6.57
CA GLY A 69 11.36 -20.60 -7.38
C GLY A 69 11.27 -19.18 -6.81
N MET A 70 10.09 -18.73 -6.41
CA MET A 70 9.90 -17.41 -5.81
C MET A 70 10.68 -17.25 -4.50
N LEU A 71 10.79 -18.32 -3.71
CA LEU A 71 11.49 -18.33 -2.43
C LEU A 71 12.96 -18.81 -2.53
N ALA A 72 13.47 -19.00 -3.75
CA ALA A 72 14.77 -19.61 -3.99
C ALA A 72 15.95 -18.78 -3.45
N GLU A 73 15.76 -17.48 -3.25
CA GLU A 73 16.77 -16.60 -2.64
C GLU A 73 17.21 -17.12 -1.26
N PHE A 74 16.32 -17.78 -0.50
CA PHE A 74 16.67 -18.39 0.78
C PHE A 74 17.80 -19.41 0.67
N SER A 75 17.90 -20.12 -0.47
CA SER A 75 18.95 -21.10 -0.75
C SER A 75 20.34 -20.48 -0.88
N ASN A 76 20.46 -19.15 -1.04
CA ASN A 76 21.74 -18.45 -0.97
C ASN A 76 22.26 -18.32 0.48
N TYR A 77 21.37 -18.51 1.46
CA TYR A 77 21.67 -18.34 2.88
C TYR A 77 21.80 -19.67 3.61
N TYR A 78 20.96 -20.64 3.23
CA TYR A 78 20.94 -21.98 3.77
C TYR A 78 20.54 -23.00 2.70
N ALA A 79 21.36 -24.03 2.50
CA ALA A 79 21.05 -25.15 1.62
C ALA A 79 21.70 -26.42 2.13
N ASP A 80 21.04 -27.57 1.90
CA ASP A 80 21.57 -28.91 2.18
C ASP A 80 22.14 -29.08 3.61
N GLY A 81 21.45 -28.50 4.60
CA GLY A 81 21.87 -28.59 6.01
C GLY A 81 22.99 -27.63 6.40
N LYS A 82 23.45 -26.75 5.51
CA LYS A 82 24.59 -25.85 5.72
C LYS A 82 24.15 -24.38 5.76
N ASN A 83 24.65 -23.64 6.76
CA ASN A 83 24.56 -22.17 6.80
C ASN A 83 25.60 -21.58 5.84
N LEU A 84 25.16 -21.16 4.66
CA LEU A 84 26.00 -20.52 3.64
C LEU A 84 26.29 -19.06 4.00
N ASN A 85 25.29 -18.36 4.55
CA ASN A 85 25.47 -17.04 5.16
C ASN A 85 25.31 -17.15 6.67
N LYS A 86 26.41 -17.50 7.37
CA LYS A 86 26.42 -17.73 8.82
C LYS A 86 25.95 -16.53 9.62
N ALA A 87 26.36 -15.31 9.23
CA ALA A 87 26.00 -14.09 9.95
C ALA A 87 24.49 -13.82 9.88
N LEU A 88 23.88 -13.92 8.69
CA LEU A 88 22.44 -13.76 8.53
C LEU A 88 21.65 -14.86 9.26
N MET A 89 22.10 -16.12 9.16
CA MET A 89 21.42 -17.23 9.84
C MET A 89 21.49 -17.07 11.37
N GLN A 90 22.62 -16.59 11.90
CA GLN A 90 22.74 -16.25 13.32
C GLN A 90 21.80 -15.09 13.69
N GLU A 91 21.80 -13.99 12.94
CA GLU A 91 20.92 -12.84 13.18
C GLU A 91 19.43 -13.26 13.16
N ASN A 92 19.03 -14.16 12.26
CA ASN A 92 17.67 -14.68 12.16
C ASN A 92 17.26 -15.48 13.42
N ILE A 93 18.18 -16.24 14.02
CA ILE A 93 17.95 -16.94 15.30
C ILE A 93 17.97 -15.96 16.47
N ASP A 94 18.92 -15.02 16.52
CA ASP A 94 19.05 -14.03 17.59
C ASP A 94 17.80 -13.13 17.68
N LYS A 95 17.25 -12.71 16.54
CA LYS A 95 15.97 -11.99 16.51
C LYS A 95 14.82 -12.84 17.06
N SER A 96 14.77 -14.13 16.74
CA SER A 96 13.77 -15.05 17.30
C SER A 96 13.93 -15.16 18.81
N ALA A 97 15.16 -15.34 19.30
CA ALA A 97 15.47 -15.40 20.72
C ALA A 97 15.02 -14.13 21.44
N LYS A 98 15.43 -12.96 20.94
CA LYS A 98 15.04 -11.66 21.48
C LYS A 98 13.52 -11.49 21.54
N ILE A 99 12.79 -11.84 20.48
CA ILE A 99 11.32 -11.73 20.47
C ILE A 99 10.70 -12.67 21.52
N THR A 100 11.13 -13.93 21.58
CA THR A 100 10.57 -14.89 22.56
C THR A 100 10.89 -14.55 24.01
N GLN A 101 12.02 -13.90 24.29
CA GLN A 101 12.44 -13.52 25.65
C GLN A 101 11.77 -12.23 26.15
N ASN A 102 11.31 -11.37 25.24
CA ASN A 102 10.71 -10.07 25.57
C ASN A 102 9.19 -10.02 25.35
N ARG A 103 8.55 -11.15 25.04
CA ARG A 103 7.10 -11.21 24.83
C ARG A 103 6.34 -10.88 26.12
N THR A 104 5.28 -10.10 25.99
CA THR A 104 4.36 -9.77 27.08
C THR A 104 3.31 -10.87 27.27
N ALA A 105 2.63 -10.91 28.43
CA ALA A 105 1.55 -11.88 28.68
C ALA A 105 0.40 -11.75 27.66
N ALA A 106 0.07 -10.53 27.23
CA ALA A 106 -0.95 -10.31 26.19
C ALA A 106 -0.51 -10.86 24.82
N GLU A 107 0.77 -10.73 24.48
CA GLU A 107 1.34 -11.33 23.26
C GLU A 107 1.41 -12.86 23.34
N GLU A 108 1.70 -13.43 24.51
CA GLU A 108 1.63 -14.87 24.74
C GLU A 108 0.22 -15.41 24.49
N GLU A 109 -0.80 -14.77 25.08
CA GLU A 109 -2.19 -15.19 24.88
C GLU A 109 -2.63 -15.03 23.42
N ARG A 110 -2.35 -13.89 22.78
CA ARG A 110 -2.66 -13.69 21.37
C ARG A 110 -1.95 -14.71 20.48
N SER A 111 -0.67 -14.98 20.74
CA SER A 111 0.14 -15.96 20.00
C SER A 111 -0.41 -17.38 20.15
N TYR A 112 -0.81 -17.76 21.37
CA TYR A 112 -1.50 -19.02 21.62
C TYR A 112 -2.79 -19.10 20.79
N LEU A 113 -3.66 -18.09 20.88
CA LEU A 113 -4.93 -18.08 20.18
C LEU A 113 -4.74 -18.14 18.66
N THR A 114 -3.76 -17.43 18.11
CA THR A 114 -3.38 -17.53 16.69
C THR A 114 -2.89 -18.95 16.31
N ASP A 115 -2.23 -19.68 17.20
CA ASP A 115 -1.80 -21.07 16.95
C ASP A 115 -2.98 -22.05 16.90
N ARG A 116 -3.96 -21.87 17.80
CA ARG A 116 -5.02 -22.84 18.02
C ARG A 116 -6.29 -22.57 17.22
N ARG A 117 -6.60 -21.30 16.94
CA ARG A 117 -7.82 -20.90 16.22
C ARG A 117 -7.70 -21.15 14.72
N ASP A 118 -8.84 -21.26 14.06
CA ASP A 118 -8.91 -21.03 12.62
C ASP A 118 -8.41 -19.62 12.30
N LEU A 119 -7.53 -19.50 11.30
CA LEU A 119 -6.93 -18.22 10.94
C LEU A 119 -7.95 -17.26 10.30
N ARG A 120 -9.00 -17.79 9.66
CA ARG A 120 -10.13 -17.01 9.15
C ARG A 120 -10.90 -16.33 10.28
N TYR A 121 -11.06 -17.01 11.42
CA TYR A 121 -11.59 -16.40 12.63
C TYR A 121 -10.60 -15.37 13.22
N SER A 122 -9.31 -15.69 13.20
CA SER A 122 -8.25 -14.88 13.82
C SER A 122 -8.01 -13.52 13.14
N VAL A 123 -8.47 -13.32 11.91
CA VAL A 123 -8.41 -12.02 11.20
C VAL A 123 -9.63 -11.12 11.46
N ILE A 124 -10.72 -11.64 12.03
CA ILE A 124 -11.98 -10.89 12.24
C ILE A 124 -11.76 -9.67 13.15
N ASN A 125 -10.87 -9.75 14.15
CA ASN A 125 -10.61 -8.61 15.04
C ASN A 125 -10.10 -7.36 14.31
N ALA A 126 -9.46 -7.53 13.14
CA ALA A 126 -9.00 -6.41 12.32
C ALA A 126 -10.15 -5.65 11.63
N LEU A 127 -11.38 -6.15 11.71
CA LEU A 127 -12.59 -5.42 11.32
C LEU A 127 -12.99 -4.36 12.35
N GLY A 128 -12.41 -4.39 13.57
CA GLY A 128 -12.65 -3.42 14.65
C GLY A 128 -14.14 -3.21 14.93
N PRO A 129 -14.72 -2.01 14.75
CA PRO A 129 -16.15 -1.73 14.93
C PRO A 129 -17.11 -2.60 14.12
N TYR A 130 -16.63 -3.35 13.12
CA TYR A 130 -17.46 -4.27 12.33
C TYR A 130 -17.34 -5.73 12.78
N ALA A 131 -16.38 -6.05 13.65
CA ALA A 131 -16.13 -7.41 14.12
C ALA A 131 -17.34 -8.05 14.83
N PRO A 132 -18.06 -7.37 15.75
CA PRO A 132 -19.23 -7.97 16.40
C PRO A 132 -20.33 -8.37 15.41
N ALA A 133 -20.60 -7.52 14.42
CA ALA A 133 -21.58 -7.80 13.39
C ALA A 133 -21.13 -8.94 12.47
N PHE A 134 -19.84 -9.00 12.11
CA PHE A 134 -19.29 -10.11 11.35
C PHE A 134 -19.47 -11.44 12.10
N ILE A 135 -19.07 -11.51 13.37
CA ILE A 135 -19.21 -12.71 14.21
C ILE A 135 -20.67 -13.17 14.24
N LYS A 136 -21.60 -12.26 14.50
CA LYS A 136 -23.03 -12.57 14.54
C LYS A 136 -23.58 -13.02 13.18
N ASN A 137 -23.32 -12.27 12.12
CA ASN A 137 -24.00 -12.43 10.83
C ASN A 137 -23.33 -13.46 9.90
N ALA A 138 -22.10 -13.89 10.21
CA ALA A 138 -21.43 -15.04 9.60
C ALA A 138 -21.56 -16.31 10.47
N ASN A 139 -22.19 -16.23 11.65
CA ASN A 139 -22.20 -17.28 12.66
C ASN A 139 -20.77 -17.79 12.98
N ALA A 140 -19.83 -16.85 13.15
CA ALA A 140 -18.41 -17.18 13.29
C ALA A 140 -18.10 -17.68 14.71
N GLN A 141 -17.37 -18.79 14.80
CA GLN A 141 -17.15 -19.51 16.05
C GLN A 141 -15.69 -19.93 16.24
N THR A 142 -15.30 -20.11 17.50
CA THR A 142 -14.04 -20.72 17.88
C THR A 142 -14.16 -21.42 19.22
N PRO A 143 -13.49 -22.56 19.46
CA PRO A 143 -13.43 -23.18 20.78
C PRO A 143 -12.33 -22.58 21.68
N PHE A 144 -11.47 -21.70 21.15
CA PHE A 144 -10.33 -21.16 21.89
C PHE A 144 -10.54 -19.69 22.24
N HIS A 145 -10.69 -19.39 23.54
CA HIS A 145 -10.94 -18.02 24.01
C HIS A 145 -9.85 -17.45 24.93
N LYS A 146 -9.03 -18.31 25.53
CA LYS A 146 -7.95 -17.93 26.44
C LYS A 146 -6.78 -18.90 26.32
N MET A 147 -5.59 -18.47 26.72
CA MET A 147 -4.45 -19.37 26.88
C MET A 147 -4.60 -20.19 28.16
N PRO A 148 -4.31 -21.51 28.15
CA PRO A 148 -4.30 -22.31 29.37
C PRO A 148 -3.10 -21.96 30.25
N SER A 149 -3.26 -22.10 31.57
CA SER A 149 -2.18 -21.89 32.55
C SER A 149 -1.15 -23.03 32.56
N THR A 150 -1.49 -24.18 31.97
CA THR A 150 -0.61 -25.35 31.86
C THR A 150 -0.39 -25.73 30.39
N PRO A 151 0.77 -26.30 30.02
CA PRO A 151 1.02 -26.75 28.66
C PRO A 151 -0.01 -27.75 28.14
N ASP A 152 -0.47 -27.55 26.91
CA ASP A 152 -1.37 -28.47 26.22
C ASP A 152 -0.75 -29.86 26.06
N PRO A 153 -1.54 -30.95 26.10
CA PRO A 153 -1.03 -32.28 25.88
C PRO A 153 -0.60 -32.48 24.41
N VAL A 154 0.41 -33.31 24.18
CA VAL A 154 1.02 -33.56 22.84
C VAL A 154 -0.02 -33.94 21.78
N ASN A 155 -1.00 -34.77 22.15
CA ASN A 155 -2.02 -35.31 21.26
C ASN A 155 -3.39 -34.63 21.46
N GLN A 156 -3.42 -33.37 21.87
CA GLN A 156 -4.69 -32.65 22.04
C GLN A 156 -5.42 -32.60 20.69
N LYS A 157 -6.54 -33.33 20.59
CA LYS A 157 -7.44 -33.20 19.44
C LYS A 157 -8.01 -31.78 19.45
N HIS A 158 -7.89 -31.08 18.32
CA HIS A 158 -8.57 -29.80 18.15
C HIS A 158 -10.07 -30.05 18.19
N ALA A 159 -10.80 -29.30 19.02
CA ALA A 159 -12.26 -29.30 18.95
C ALA A 159 -12.66 -28.82 17.55
N HIS A 160 -13.39 -29.65 16.81
CA HIS A 160 -13.82 -29.29 15.45
C HIS A 160 -15.09 -28.45 15.55
N VAL A 161 -14.97 -27.18 15.20
CA VAL A 161 -16.10 -26.26 15.03
C VAL A 161 -15.88 -25.59 13.69
N ASP A 162 -16.92 -25.52 12.87
CA ASP A 162 -16.86 -24.75 11.64
C ASP A 162 -16.66 -23.27 12.00
N TRP A 163 -15.66 -22.63 11.40
CA TRP A 163 -15.28 -21.28 11.80
C TRP A 163 -16.36 -20.24 11.52
N ALA A 164 -17.25 -20.50 10.56
CA ALA A 164 -18.41 -19.69 10.15
C ALA A 164 -19.33 -20.50 9.20
N ASP A 165 -20.53 -19.97 8.92
CA ASP A 165 -21.56 -20.62 8.07
C ASP A 165 -21.71 -19.92 6.71
N GLU A 166 -21.53 -20.67 5.61
CA GLU A 166 -21.69 -20.18 4.23
C GLU A 166 -23.15 -19.85 3.86
N ASN A 167 -24.12 -20.32 4.64
CA ASN A 167 -25.55 -20.02 4.45
C ASN A 167 -26.03 -18.85 5.32
N ALA A 168 -25.18 -18.32 6.19
CA ALA A 168 -25.51 -17.14 6.99
C ALA A 168 -25.60 -15.87 6.12
N LYS A 169 -26.01 -14.75 6.71
CA LYS A 169 -26.18 -13.48 5.98
C LYS A 169 -24.89 -13.00 5.31
N LEU A 170 -23.74 -13.21 5.96
CA LEU A 170 -22.42 -12.92 5.41
C LEU A 170 -21.75 -14.15 4.79
N GLY A 171 -22.52 -15.21 4.55
CA GLY A 171 -22.09 -16.47 3.94
C GLY A 171 -21.29 -16.32 2.63
N PRO A 172 -21.63 -15.37 1.73
CA PRO A 172 -20.79 -15.12 0.55
C PRO A 172 -19.34 -14.70 0.86
N ILE A 173 -19.10 -13.99 1.97
CA ILE A 173 -17.74 -13.65 2.42
C ILE A 173 -17.05 -14.92 2.95
N VAL A 174 -17.78 -15.73 3.72
CA VAL A 174 -17.30 -17.02 4.26
C VAL A 174 -16.87 -17.95 3.12
N ALA A 175 -17.71 -18.13 2.10
CA ALA A 175 -17.41 -18.95 0.92
C ALA A 175 -16.17 -18.45 0.17
N PHE A 176 -16.02 -17.13 0.01
CA PHE A 176 -14.85 -16.55 -0.64
C PHE A 176 -13.57 -16.76 0.16
N MET A 177 -13.61 -16.60 1.49
CA MET A 177 -12.47 -16.91 2.35
C MET A 177 -12.13 -18.41 2.32
N ASN A 178 -13.13 -19.29 2.36
CA ASN A 178 -12.95 -20.74 2.28
C ASN A 178 -12.28 -21.17 0.97
N HIS A 179 -12.64 -20.54 -0.15
CA HIS A 179 -12.02 -20.83 -1.45
C HIS A 179 -10.54 -20.46 -1.53
N ASN A 180 -10.12 -19.39 -0.85
CA ASN A 180 -8.75 -18.88 -0.91
C ASN A 180 -7.84 -19.37 0.23
N SER A 181 -8.42 -19.92 1.30
CA SER A 181 -7.69 -20.39 2.47
C SER A 181 -7.25 -21.84 2.29
N TYR A 182 -6.03 -22.17 2.72
CA TYR A 182 -5.51 -23.55 2.72
C TYR A 182 -5.57 -24.25 1.35
N THR A 183 -5.41 -23.49 0.26
CA THR A 183 -5.50 -24.06 -1.09
C THR A 183 -4.41 -25.10 -1.31
N ALA A 184 -4.68 -26.12 -2.13
CA ALA A 184 -3.67 -27.12 -2.49
C ALA A 184 -2.38 -26.50 -3.07
N TYR A 185 -2.50 -25.31 -3.68
CA TYR A 185 -1.42 -24.59 -4.35
C TYR A 185 -0.64 -23.63 -3.43
N SER A 186 -1.12 -23.40 -2.21
CA SER A 186 -0.44 -22.62 -1.18
C SER A 186 0.50 -23.45 -0.29
N ASN A 187 0.54 -24.77 -0.51
CA ASN A 187 1.20 -25.71 0.36
C ASN A 187 2.72 -25.45 0.50
N THR A 188 3.12 -24.80 1.60
CA THR A 188 4.52 -24.55 1.95
C THR A 188 5.25 -25.80 2.43
N GLY A 189 4.54 -26.91 2.69
CA GLY A 189 5.12 -28.22 3.00
C GLY A 189 6.05 -28.74 1.89
N ILE A 190 5.76 -28.40 0.63
CA ILE A 190 6.62 -28.75 -0.50
C ILE A 190 7.96 -28.01 -0.41
N VAL A 191 7.93 -26.70 -0.17
CA VAL A 191 9.13 -25.88 0.07
C VAL A 191 9.92 -26.41 1.27
N LYS A 192 9.23 -26.71 2.38
CA LYS A 192 9.85 -27.31 3.59
C LYS A 192 10.60 -28.60 3.29
N SER A 193 10.03 -29.46 2.44
CA SER A 193 10.63 -30.75 2.09
C SER A 193 11.94 -30.63 1.31
N VAL A 194 12.14 -29.50 0.62
CA VAL A 194 13.34 -29.16 -0.15
C VAL A 194 14.33 -28.39 0.72
N VAL A 195 13.89 -27.29 1.35
CA VAL A 195 14.77 -26.39 2.11
C VAL A 195 15.24 -27.04 3.40
N ARG A 196 14.38 -27.73 4.14
CA ARG A 196 14.73 -28.45 5.39
C ARG A 196 15.44 -27.59 6.45
N TYR A 197 15.11 -26.30 6.54
CA TYR A 197 15.62 -25.41 7.58
C TYR A 197 14.93 -25.75 8.92
N LYS A 198 15.69 -25.98 9.98
CA LYS A 198 15.14 -26.39 11.29
C LYS A 198 14.43 -25.22 11.97
N ARG A 199 13.45 -25.55 12.83
CA ARG A 199 12.75 -24.61 13.72
C ARG A 199 13.73 -23.83 14.60
N PRO A 200 13.48 -22.55 14.91
CA PRO A 200 14.43 -21.71 15.65
C PRO A 200 14.73 -22.23 17.06
N TYR A 201 13.73 -22.79 17.77
CA TYR A 201 13.94 -23.44 19.07
C TYR A 201 14.84 -24.68 19.04
N ARG A 202 15.15 -25.23 17.85
CA ARG A 202 16.10 -26.33 17.65
C ARG A 202 17.51 -25.84 17.33
N TRP A 203 17.67 -24.56 17.00
CA TRP A 203 18.97 -23.95 16.72
C TRP A 203 19.60 -23.34 17.97
N SER A 204 18.78 -22.79 18.87
CA SER A 204 19.26 -22.21 20.12
C SER A 204 18.24 -22.39 21.25
N THR A 205 18.75 -22.71 22.43
CA THR A 205 17.98 -22.74 23.69
C THR A 205 17.51 -21.35 24.14
N ASP A 206 18.06 -20.29 23.55
CA ASP A 206 17.66 -18.90 23.83
C ASP A 206 16.31 -18.56 23.20
N VAL A 207 15.91 -19.29 22.15
CA VAL A 207 14.57 -19.20 21.58
C VAL A 207 13.63 -19.98 22.50
N LYS A 208 12.77 -19.27 23.23
CA LYS A 208 11.87 -19.87 24.23
C LYS A 208 10.53 -20.27 23.59
N PRO A 209 10.20 -21.57 23.49
CA PRO A 209 8.86 -22.00 23.12
C PRO A 209 7.80 -21.33 24.00
N LEU A 210 6.62 -21.08 23.43
CA LEU A 210 5.48 -20.63 24.23
C LEU A 210 5.15 -21.69 25.29
N PRO A 211 4.94 -21.34 26.58
CA PRO A 211 4.79 -22.35 27.64
C PRO A 211 3.60 -23.26 27.37
N ALA A 212 2.47 -22.68 26.95
CA ALA A 212 1.26 -23.41 26.58
C ALA A 212 1.47 -24.44 25.44
N LEU A 213 2.42 -24.21 24.53
CA LEU A 213 2.71 -25.09 23.38
C LEU A 213 3.98 -25.94 23.55
N SER A 214 4.66 -25.81 24.68
CA SER A 214 6.00 -26.37 24.89
C SER A 214 6.07 -27.89 24.68
N LYS A 215 5.09 -28.64 25.21
CA LYS A 215 5.00 -30.10 25.04
C LYS A 215 4.77 -30.50 23.58
N ILE A 216 3.85 -29.81 22.89
CA ILE A 216 3.57 -30.04 21.46
C ILE A 216 4.84 -29.79 20.63
N MET A 217 5.54 -28.69 20.90
CA MET A 217 6.77 -28.33 20.18
C MET A 217 7.91 -29.30 20.47
N ALA A 218 8.05 -29.77 21.71
CA ALA A 218 9.06 -30.76 22.09
C ALA A 218 8.82 -32.12 21.40
N ALA A 219 7.56 -32.52 21.23
CA ALA A 219 7.19 -33.79 20.60
C ALA A 219 7.14 -33.73 19.06
N ALA A 220 7.30 -32.55 18.45
CA ALA A 220 7.22 -32.40 17.00
C ALA A 220 8.32 -33.20 16.27
N PRO A 221 8.03 -33.86 15.14
CA PRO A 221 9.01 -34.70 14.44
C PRO A 221 10.19 -33.87 13.91
N ALA A 222 11.35 -34.50 13.68
CA ALA A 222 12.54 -33.84 13.13
C ALA A 222 12.29 -33.20 11.74
N THR A 223 11.31 -33.72 11.00
CA THR A 223 10.84 -33.22 9.70
C THR A 223 9.90 -32.01 9.80
N ASP A 224 9.54 -31.56 11.00
CA ASP A 224 8.82 -30.30 11.20
C ASP A 224 9.77 -29.11 10.94
N PHE A 225 9.82 -28.65 9.69
CA PHE A 225 10.74 -27.60 9.23
C PHE A 225 10.14 -26.20 9.33
N ASP A 226 11.01 -25.20 9.41
CA ASP A 226 10.69 -23.79 9.60
C ASP A 226 10.28 -23.07 8.31
N PHE A 227 11.12 -23.10 7.28
CA PHE A 227 10.95 -22.25 6.11
C PHE A 227 10.13 -22.92 4.99
N ALA A 228 9.10 -22.28 4.41
CA ALA A 228 8.45 -21.02 4.82
C ALA A 228 7.27 -21.27 5.79
N SER A 229 6.79 -20.24 6.48
CA SER A 229 5.69 -20.35 7.46
C SER A 229 4.32 -20.51 6.79
N GLY A 230 3.70 -21.68 6.94
CA GLY A 230 2.35 -21.94 6.44
C GLY A 230 1.26 -21.15 7.16
N HIS A 231 1.36 -20.94 8.48
CA HIS A 231 0.38 -20.11 9.19
C HIS A 231 0.42 -18.66 8.72
N THR A 232 1.62 -18.15 8.36
CA THR A 232 1.73 -16.79 7.82
C THR A 232 1.20 -16.73 6.39
N THR A 233 1.43 -17.76 5.57
CA THR A 233 0.80 -17.90 4.25
C THR A 233 -0.71 -17.78 4.37
N THR A 234 -1.34 -18.62 5.19
CA THR A 234 -2.79 -18.60 5.37
C THR A 234 -3.30 -17.32 6.02
N GLY A 235 -2.58 -16.74 6.98
CA GLY A 235 -2.94 -15.44 7.55
C GLY A 235 -3.00 -14.31 6.52
N PHE A 236 -2.12 -14.34 5.50
CA PHE A 236 -2.21 -13.43 4.36
C PHE A 236 -3.29 -13.83 3.36
N GLU A 237 -3.56 -15.13 3.16
CA GLU A 237 -4.69 -15.59 2.35
C GLU A 237 -6.03 -15.05 2.86
N ASP A 238 -6.27 -15.26 4.15
CA ASP A 238 -7.53 -14.89 4.81
C ASP A 238 -7.69 -13.37 4.87
N GLY A 239 -6.64 -12.67 5.32
CA GLY A 239 -6.69 -11.21 5.48
C GLY A 239 -6.78 -10.46 4.16
N LEU A 240 -6.07 -10.89 3.10
CA LEU A 240 -6.21 -10.28 1.78
C LEU A 240 -7.56 -10.59 1.12
N SER A 241 -8.10 -11.80 1.33
CA SER A 241 -9.45 -12.14 0.85
C SER A 241 -10.51 -11.25 1.51
N LEU A 242 -10.45 -11.13 2.85
CA LEU A 242 -11.37 -10.27 3.58
C LEU A 242 -11.16 -8.78 3.24
N ALA A 243 -9.91 -8.35 3.02
CA ALA A 243 -9.59 -6.98 2.60
C ALA A 243 -10.08 -6.66 1.19
N TYR A 244 -10.08 -7.66 0.30
CA TYR A 244 -10.68 -7.53 -1.03
C TYR A 244 -12.20 -7.35 -0.93
N ALA A 245 -12.87 -8.17 -0.11
CA ALA A 245 -14.31 -8.07 0.10
C ALA A 245 -14.72 -6.78 0.84
N PHE A 246 -13.93 -6.34 1.83
CA PHE A 246 -14.21 -5.20 2.70
C PHE A 246 -13.01 -4.22 2.78
N PRO A 247 -12.76 -3.44 1.72
CA PRO A 247 -11.60 -2.56 1.60
C PRO A 247 -11.59 -1.38 2.58
N GLU A 248 -12.69 -1.11 3.28
CA GLU A 248 -12.79 -0.12 4.35
C GLU A 248 -11.83 -0.42 5.52
N ARG A 249 -11.39 -1.68 5.66
CA ARG A 249 -10.46 -2.17 6.69
C ARG A 249 -9.17 -2.76 6.10
N PHE A 250 -8.84 -2.39 4.87
CA PHE A 250 -7.76 -3.02 4.10
C PHE A 250 -6.41 -3.00 4.84
N GLN A 251 -6.04 -1.86 5.42
CA GLN A 251 -4.74 -1.67 6.07
C GLN A 251 -4.67 -2.36 7.44
N GLU A 252 -5.78 -2.37 8.17
CA GLU A 252 -5.93 -3.06 9.45
C GLU A 252 -5.85 -4.57 9.25
N LEU A 253 -6.53 -5.12 8.24
CA LEU A 253 -6.46 -6.53 7.86
C LEU A 253 -5.05 -6.95 7.45
N LEU A 254 -4.34 -6.14 6.65
CA LEU A 254 -2.92 -6.39 6.35
C LEU A 254 -2.04 -6.38 7.60
N THR A 255 -2.30 -5.45 8.51
CA THR A 255 -1.55 -5.35 9.77
C THR A 255 -1.77 -6.60 10.61
N ARG A 256 -3.01 -7.08 10.73
CA ARG A 256 -3.33 -8.33 11.42
C ARG A 256 -2.73 -9.56 10.73
N SER A 257 -2.77 -9.66 9.40
CA SER A 257 -2.09 -10.73 8.66
C SER A 257 -0.59 -10.78 8.94
N SER A 258 0.06 -9.62 9.01
CA SER A 258 1.49 -9.53 9.38
C SER A 258 1.72 -9.92 10.85
N GLU A 259 0.79 -9.59 11.74
CA GLU A 259 0.84 -9.93 13.17
C GLU A 259 0.66 -11.42 13.40
N ILE A 260 -0.15 -12.13 12.59
CA ILE A 260 -0.23 -13.59 12.62
C ILE A 260 1.15 -14.21 12.37
N GLY A 261 1.96 -13.63 11.48
CA GLY A 261 3.36 -14.01 11.30
C GLY A 261 4.21 -13.75 12.54
N LEU A 262 4.13 -12.55 13.11
CA LEU A 262 4.83 -12.20 14.35
C LEU A 262 4.46 -13.15 15.50
N ASP A 263 3.19 -13.51 15.62
CA ASP A 263 2.68 -14.44 16.63
C ASP A 263 3.36 -15.81 16.53
N ARG A 264 3.81 -16.25 15.34
CA ARG A 264 4.58 -17.49 15.17
C ARG A 264 6.02 -17.36 15.66
N VAL A 265 6.60 -16.16 15.56
CA VAL A 265 7.93 -15.86 16.10
C VAL A 265 7.87 -15.73 17.62
N ILE A 266 6.83 -15.07 18.17
CA ILE A 266 6.54 -15.00 19.61
C ILE A 266 6.36 -16.38 20.21
N ALA A 267 5.71 -17.30 19.48
CA ALA A 267 5.57 -18.69 19.91
C ALA A 267 6.90 -19.45 19.98
N GLY A 268 7.98 -18.90 19.41
CA GLY A 268 9.25 -19.58 19.19
C GLY A 268 9.20 -20.62 18.09
N ARG A 269 8.13 -20.66 17.28
CA ARG A 269 7.88 -21.74 16.31
C ARG A 269 8.42 -21.44 14.92
N HIS A 270 8.41 -20.18 14.50
CA HIS A 270 8.96 -19.76 13.21
C HIS A 270 10.00 -18.65 13.35
N SER A 271 10.98 -18.61 12.44
CA SER A 271 11.92 -17.50 12.38
C SER A 271 11.37 -16.30 11.58
N PRO A 272 11.93 -15.08 11.74
CA PRO A 272 11.63 -13.92 10.90
C PRO A 272 11.67 -14.19 9.39
N LEU A 273 12.72 -14.83 8.87
CA LEU A 273 12.80 -15.16 7.44
C LEU A 273 11.69 -16.13 7.00
N ALA A 274 11.30 -17.10 7.83
CA ALA A 274 10.22 -18.02 7.50
C ALA A 274 8.86 -17.32 7.39
N VAL A 275 8.57 -16.34 8.25
CA VAL A 275 7.32 -15.58 8.19
C VAL A 275 7.33 -14.54 7.08
N MET A 276 8.50 -13.97 6.73
CA MET A 276 8.65 -13.15 5.51
C MET A 276 8.34 -13.96 4.24
N GLY A 277 8.87 -15.18 4.12
CA GLY A 277 8.56 -16.07 3.00
C GLY A 277 7.08 -16.50 2.98
N GLY A 278 6.49 -16.71 4.16
CA GLY A 278 5.06 -17.02 4.27
C GLY A 278 4.17 -15.90 3.74
N ARG A 279 4.50 -14.63 4.04
CA ARG A 279 3.81 -13.45 3.49
C ARG A 279 3.84 -13.41 1.96
N MET A 280 5.02 -13.63 1.37
CA MET A 280 5.19 -13.66 -0.09
C MET A 280 4.30 -14.72 -0.72
N ALA A 281 4.32 -15.94 -0.17
CA ALA A 281 3.48 -17.05 -0.59
C ALA A 281 1.98 -16.72 -0.56
N GLY A 282 1.47 -16.23 0.57
CA GLY A 282 0.04 -15.91 0.69
C GLY A 282 -0.39 -14.80 -0.27
N SER A 283 0.43 -13.76 -0.42
CA SER A 283 0.16 -12.65 -1.32
C SER A 283 0.10 -13.09 -2.79
N ALA A 284 1.03 -13.94 -3.22
CA ALA A 284 1.10 -14.43 -4.59
C ALA A 284 -0.06 -15.37 -4.94
N VAL A 285 -0.47 -16.23 -4.01
CA VAL A 285 -1.61 -17.14 -4.18
C VAL A 285 -2.92 -16.37 -4.28
N VAL A 286 -3.19 -15.43 -3.37
CA VAL A 286 -4.41 -14.62 -3.44
C VAL A 286 -4.46 -13.80 -4.71
N ALA A 287 -3.36 -13.14 -5.12
CA ALA A 287 -3.32 -12.42 -6.38
C ALA A 287 -3.69 -13.34 -7.57
N SER A 288 -3.22 -14.59 -7.56
CA SER A 288 -3.57 -15.58 -8.59
C SER A 288 -5.05 -15.95 -8.56
N ALA A 289 -5.64 -16.12 -7.37
CA ALA A 289 -7.05 -16.41 -7.21
C ALA A 289 -7.95 -15.23 -7.65
N LEU A 290 -7.55 -13.99 -7.37
CA LEU A 290 -8.29 -12.79 -7.79
C LEU A 290 -8.29 -12.57 -9.31
N ASN A 291 -7.23 -13.02 -10.00
CA ASN A 291 -7.14 -12.94 -11.47
C ASN A 291 -7.82 -14.12 -12.17
N ASN A 292 -8.25 -15.16 -11.45
CA ASN A 292 -8.94 -16.28 -12.06
C ASN A 292 -10.39 -15.90 -12.42
N PHE A 293 -10.71 -15.96 -13.71
CA PHE A 293 -12.04 -15.62 -14.23
C PHE A 293 -13.17 -16.47 -13.61
N SER A 294 -12.90 -17.73 -13.24
CA SER A 294 -13.91 -18.59 -12.61
C SER A 294 -14.37 -18.08 -11.24
N ASN A 295 -13.59 -17.20 -10.59
CA ASN A 295 -13.87 -16.72 -9.24
C ASN A 295 -14.67 -15.40 -9.22
N GLN A 296 -14.90 -14.77 -10.39
CA GLN A 296 -15.46 -13.41 -10.46
C GLN A 296 -16.86 -13.29 -9.84
N ASP A 297 -17.73 -14.28 -10.03
CA ASP A 297 -19.08 -14.27 -9.44
C ASP A 297 -19.02 -14.35 -7.90
N MET A 298 -18.21 -15.27 -7.36
CA MET A 298 -17.99 -15.41 -5.92
C MET A 298 -17.39 -14.13 -5.31
N MET A 299 -16.38 -13.55 -5.96
CA MET A 299 -15.78 -12.28 -5.52
C MET A 299 -16.80 -11.14 -5.48
N LYS A 300 -17.66 -11.05 -6.50
CA LYS A 300 -18.74 -10.04 -6.56
C LYS A 300 -19.76 -10.26 -5.45
N LYS A 301 -20.17 -11.50 -5.19
CA LYS A 301 -21.10 -11.85 -4.10
C LYS A 301 -20.52 -11.51 -2.73
N ALA A 302 -19.24 -11.84 -2.48
CA ALA A 302 -18.54 -11.49 -1.25
C ALA A 302 -18.46 -9.97 -1.04
N TYR A 303 -18.06 -9.22 -2.07
CA TYR A 303 -18.01 -7.76 -2.02
C TYR A 303 -19.40 -7.16 -1.72
N ASN A 304 -20.45 -7.63 -2.40
CA ASN A 304 -21.81 -7.15 -2.18
C ASN A 304 -22.31 -7.46 -0.76
N ALA A 305 -22.03 -8.66 -0.23
CA ALA A 305 -22.39 -9.02 1.13
C ALA A 305 -21.66 -8.14 2.16
N ALA A 306 -20.37 -7.85 1.95
CA ALA A 306 -19.60 -6.97 2.82
C ALA A 306 -20.10 -5.51 2.83
N HIS A 307 -20.62 -5.03 1.70
CA HIS A 307 -21.15 -3.66 1.57
C HIS A 307 -22.67 -3.57 1.83
N SER A 308 -23.25 -4.61 2.44
CA SER A 308 -24.65 -4.63 2.85
C SER A 308 -24.86 -3.93 4.21
N ALA A 309 -26.13 -3.79 4.60
CA ALA A 309 -26.49 -3.31 5.94
C ALA A 309 -26.02 -4.24 7.07
N ASP A 310 -25.78 -5.53 6.78
CA ASP A 310 -25.36 -6.51 7.78
C ASP A 310 -23.87 -6.37 8.17
N LEU A 311 -23.03 -5.71 7.35
CA LEU A 311 -21.63 -5.42 7.69
C LEU A 311 -21.29 -3.93 7.57
N LEU A 312 -21.21 -3.34 6.36
CA LEU A 312 -20.85 -1.92 6.23
C LEU A 312 -21.80 -0.99 6.99
N GLY A 313 -23.09 -1.33 7.05
CA GLY A 313 -24.12 -0.59 7.77
C GLY A 313 -24.17 -0.83 9.28
N SER A 314 -23.42 -1.77 9.83
CA SER A 314 -23.54 -2.25 11.22
C SER A 314 -22.40 -1.82 12.15
N LYS A 315 -21.72 -0.72 11.80
CA LYS A 315 -20.61 -0.16 12.57
C LYS A 315 -20.98 0.08 14.04
N ASP A 316 -20.30 -0.60 14.95
CA ASP A 316 -20.40 -0.39 16.39
C ASP A 316 -19.23 0.46 16.89
N THR A 317 -19.47 1.74 17.17
CA THR A 317 -18.43 2.66 17.65
C THR A 317 -17.99 2.42 19.10
N SER A 318 -18.69 1.56 19.85
CA SER A 318 -18.31 1.18 21.21
C SER A 318 -17.36 -0.02 21.24
N ALA A 319 -17.30 -0.78 20.15
CA ALA A 319 -16.41 -1.93 20.06
C ALA A 319 -14.93 -1.51 20.03
N GLN A 320 -14.09 -2.30 20.70
CA GLN A 320 -12.65 -2.10 20.72
C GLN A 320 -12.06 -2.27 19.31
N ASP A 321 -11.14 -1.37 18.95
CA ASP A 321 -10.42 -1.40 17.69
C ASP A 321 -8.92 -1.33 17.94
N ASP A 322 -8.30 -2.51 18.04
CA ASP A 322 -6.85 -2.67 18.25
C ASP A 322 -5.99 -2.06 17.13
N PHE A 323 -6.63 -1.77 15.98
CA PHE A 323 -5.98 -1.25 14.78
C PHE A 323 -6.48 0.16 14.42
N ALA A 324 -7.05 0.93 15.37
CA ALA A 324 -7.50 2.30 15.10
C ALA A 324 -6.36 3.29 14.78
N ASP A 325 -5.14 3.03 15.26
CA ASP A 325 -3.98 3.90 15.01
C ASP A 325 -3.29 3.57 13.68
N TYR A 326 -3.56 4.41 12.68
CA TYR A 326 -2.96 4.31 11.36
C TYR A 326 -1.42 4.35 11.37
N GLN A 327 -0.80 5.23 12.17
CA GLN A 327 0.66 5.37 12.14
C GLN A 327 1.33 4.16 12.77
N LYS A 328 0.80 3.70 13.90
CA LYS A 328 1.27 2.46 14.53
C LYS A 328 1.14 1.27 13.59
N ASN A 329 -0.02 1.11 12.93
CA ASN A 329 -0.23 0.02 11.96
C ASN A 329 0.78 0.08 10.81
N ARG A 330 1.07 1.27 10.29
CA ARG A 330 2.06 1.48 9.23
C ARG A 330 3.46 1.07 9.65
N GLU A 331 3.88 1.51 10.83
CA GLU A 331 5.19 1.21 11.40
C GLU A 331 5.34 -0.29 11.68
N ASP A 332 4.33 -0.89 12.31
CA ASP A 332 4.28 -2.32 12.61
C ASP A 332 4.33 -3.19 11.35
N TYR A 333 3.49 -2.89 10.35
CA TYR A 333 3.46 -3.64 9.10
C TYR A 333 4.80 -3.54 8.37
N ARG A 334 5.35 -2.33 8.21
CA ARG A 334 6.63 -2.12 7.51
C ARG A 334 7.82 -2.69 8.27
N TYR A 335 7.81 -2.67 9.61
CA TYR A 335 8.79 -3.40 10.41
C TYR A 335 8.72 -4.89 10.09
N ARG A 336 7.53 -5.50 10.10
CA ARG A 336 7.35 -6.95 9.84
C ARG A 336 7.59 -7.36 8.39
N MET A 337 7.71 -6.42 7.45
CA MET A 337 8.21 -6.74 6.10
C MET A 337 9.70 -7.13 6.09
N THR A 338 10.48 -6.67 7.07
CA THR A 338 11.95 -6.86 7.11
C THR A 338 12.48 -7.37 8.45
N TYR A 339 11.68 -7.35 9.52
CA TYR A 339 12.07 -7.62 10.90
C TYR A 339 13.34 -6.88 11.35
N GLY A 340 13.60 -5.71 10.74
CA GLY A 340 14.79 -4.91 10.98
C GLY A 340 16.11 -5.60 10.57
N PHE A 341 16.09 -6.57 9.65
CA PHE A 341 17.31 -7.01 8.97
C PHE A 341 17.92 -5.83 8.20
N LYS A 342 19.25 -5.79 8.10
CA LYS A 342 19.93 -4.83 7.23
C LYS A 342 19.88 -5.29 5.78
N GLN A 343 20.06 -4.35 4.85
CA GLN A 343 20.30 -4.70 3.46
C GLN A 343 21.65 -5.42 3.34
N ILE A 344 21.65 -6.61 2.73
CA ILE A 344 22.82 -7.45 2.47
C ILE A 344 23.06 -7.67 0.97
N GLY A 345 22.05 -7.39 0.13
CA GLY A 345 22.11 -7.44 -1.32
C GLY A 345 22.37 -6.07 -1.95
N ASN A 346 22.20 -5.98 -3.27
CA ASN A 346 22.34 -4.72 -4.00
C ASN A 346 21.17 -3.76 -3.66
N PRO A 347 21.42 -2.57 -3.08
CA PRO A 347 20.36 -1.63 -2.72
C PRO A 347 19.79 -0.85 -3.92
N ASN A 348 20.32 -1.06 -5.13
CA ASN A 348 19.98 -0.34 -6.36
C ASN A 348 19.31 -1.23 -7.41
N VAL A 349 18.61 -2.29 -7.00
CA VAL A 349 17.76 -3.07 -7.92
C VAL A 349 16.44 -2.35 -8.12
N ASP A 350 16.06 -2.16 -9.39
CA ASP A 350 14.78 -1.56 -9.78
C ASP A 350 13.61 -2.32 -9.16
N MET A 351 12.50 -1.62 -8.88
CA MET A 351 11.28 -2.26 -8.39
C MET A 351 10.59 -2.98 -9.55
N HIS A 352 10.16 -4.22 -9.34
CA HIS A 352 9.29 -4.93 -10.27
C HIS A 352 7.95 -5.20 -9.60
N VAL A 353 6.89 -5.17 -10.39
CA VAL A 353 5.56 -5.56 -9.92
C VAL A 353 5.22 -6.90 -10.55
N PRO A 354 4.95 -7.95 -9.76
CA PRO A 354 4.60 -9.26 -10.30
C PRO A 354 3.35 -9.21 -11.19
N LYS A 355 3.26 -10.08 -12.20
CA LYS A 355 2.09 -10.18 -13.07
C LYS A 355 0.82 -10.42 -12.23
N GLY A 356 -0.22 -9.62 -12.45
CA GLY A 356 -1.52 -9.74 -11.76
C GLY A 356 -1.61 -9.13 -10.36
N ALA A 357 -0.51 -8.65 -9.77
CA ALA A 357 -0.52 -8.09 -8.41
C ALA A 357 -1.46 -6.86 -8.25
N GLU A 358 -1.76 -6.12 -9.32
CA GLU A 358 -2.71 -5.00 -9.32
C GLU A 358 -4.15 -5.39 -8.92
N ALA A 359 -4.49 -6.68 -9.00
CA ALA A 359 -5.78 -7.20 -8.52
C ALA A 359 -5.93 -7.07 -7.00
N LEU A 360 -4.82 -7.11 -6.24
CA LEU A 360 -4.82 -6.95 -4.77
C LEU A 360 -5.35 -5.58 -4.33
N LEU A 361 -5.32 -4.58 -5.22
CA LEU A 361 -5.80 -3.22 -4.94
C LEU A 361 -7.14 -2.91 -5.62
N ALA A 362 -7.76 -3.85 -6.33
CA ALA A 362 -8.87 -3.54 -7.24
C ALA A 362 -10.10 -2.96 -6.53
N THR A 363 -10.47 -3.50 -5.36
CA THR A 363 -11.60 -2.98 -4.57
C THR A 363 -11.21 -1.81 -3.67
N ARG A 364 -9.94 -1.70 -3.29
CA ARG A 364 -9.42 -0.56 -2.51
C ARG A 364 -9.27 0.69 -3.36
N LEU A 365 -8.81 0.58 -4.60
CA LEU A 365 -8.60 1.70 -5.52
C LEU A 365 -9.43 1.52 -6.83
N PRO A 366 -10.76 1.41 -6.75
CA PRO A 366 -11.60 0.97 -7.87
C PRO A 366 -11.73 1.99 -9.00
N TYR A 367 -11.30 3.24 -8.76
CA TYR A 367 -11.28 4.32 -9.74
C TYR A 367 -9.98 4.40 -10.54
N LEU A 368 -8.99 3.56 -10.23
CA LEU A 368 -7.74 3.43 -10.97
C LEU A 368 -7.80 2.25 -11.93
N THR A 369 -7.19 2.39 -13.11
CA THR A 369 -6.99 1.26 -14.02
C THR A 369 -5.96 0.27 -13.48
N ASP A 370 -5.90 -0.92 -14.06
CA ASP A 370 -4.91 -1.95 -13.72
C ASP A 370 -3.48 -1.42 -13.82
N THR A 371 -3.16 -0.73 -14.92
CA THR A 371 -1.85 -0.06 -15.10
C THR A 371 -1.57 0.98 -14.02
N GLN A 372 -2.58 1.73 -13.58
CA GLN A 372 -2.42 2.73 -12.52
C GLN A 372 -2.21 2.08 -11.15
N ARG A 373 -2.93 1.01 -10.83
CA ARG A 373 -2.72 0.24 -9.59
C ARG A 373 -1.35 -0.43 -9.58
N ARG A 374 -0.87 -0.89 -10.74
CA ARG A 374 0.49 -1.37 -10.94
C ARG A 374 1.54 -0.28 -10.70
N ASP A 375 1.33 0.94 -11.19
CA ASP A 375 2.21 2.08 -10.90
C ASP A 375 2.19 2.49 -9.41
N VAL A 376 1.03 2.35 -8.75
CA VAL A 376 0.94 2.50 -7.28
C VAL A 376 1.83 1.47 -6.58
N LEU A 377 1.73 0.18 -6.93
CA LEU A 377 2.58 -0.88 -6.36
C LEU A 377 4.07 -0.63 -6.65
N PHE A 378 4.40 -0.22 -7.87
CA PHE A 378 5.77 0.10 -8.29
C PHE A 378 6.36 1.26 -7.47
N THR A 379 5.60 2.34 -7.29
CA THR A 379 6.09 3.56 -6.62
C THR A 379 6.07 3.50 -5.10
N THR A 380 5.39 2.51 -4.52
CA THR A 380 5.34 2.28 -3.07
C THR A 380 6.20 1.12 -2.61
N GLY A 381 6.80 0.37 -3.54
CA GLY A 381 7.65 -0.78 -3.26
C GLY A 381 8.77 -0.50 -2.25
N MET A 382 9.09 -1.51 -1.46
CA MET A 382 10.22 -1.46 -0.51
C MET A 382 11.56 -1.31 -1.26
N PRO A 383 12.58 -0.69 -0.66
CA PRO A 383 13.94 -0.71 -1.20
C PRO A 383 14.45 -2.16 -1.38
N SER A 384 15.31 -2.38 -2.37
CA SER A 384 15.97 -3.67 -2.62
C SER A 384 17.07 -3.97 -1.60
N GLY A 385 17.65 -5.16 -1.65
CA GLY A 385 18.82 -5.57 -0.88
C GLY A 385 18.50 -6.17 0.48
N TYR A 386 17.25 -6.14 0.95
CA TYR A 386 16.86 -6.86 2.16
C TYR A 386 16.81 -8.37 1.88
N PRO A 387 17.16 -9.23 2.86
CA PRO A 387 17.11 -10.67 2.67
C PRO A 387 15.70 -11.14 2.26
N LEU A 388 15.64 -12.03 1.27
CA LEU A 388 14.42 -12.66 0.72
C LEU A 388 13.51 -11.72 -0.09
N MET A 389 13.86 -10.44 -0.22
CA MET A 389 12.96 -9.43 -0.78
C MET A 389 13.18 -9.18 -2.28
N ASP A 390 14.29 -9.63 -2.85
CA ASP A 390 14.66 -9.37 -4.25
C ASP A 390 14.36 -10.58 -5.13
N ASP A 391 13.17 -11.18 -4.96
CA ASP A 391 12.71 -12.26 -5.84
C ASP A 391 12.53 -11.75 -7.28
N ALA A 392 12.59 -12.69 -8.23
CA ALA A 392 12.64 -12.38 -9.65
C ALA A 392 11.43 -11.60 -10.19
N GLU A 393 10.24 -11.70 -9.56
CA GLU A 393 9.04 -10.99 -10.01
C GLU A 393 8.74 -9.74 -9.17
N GLY A 394 9.22 -9.67 -7.92
CA GLY A 394 9.05 -8.55 -7.00
C GLY A 394 7.98 -8.74 -5.91
N TRP A 395 7.56 -9.97 -5.62
CA TRP A 395 6.57 -10.29 -4.57
C TRP A 395 7.03 -9.85 -3.17
N GLY A 396 8.32 -10.00 -2.87
CA GLY A 396 8.94 -9.61 -1.61
C GLY A 396 8.70 -8.15 -1.30
N ARG A 397 8.90 -7.27 -2.28
CA ARG A 397 8.92 -5.81 -2.10
C ARG A 397 7.56 -5.12 -2.16
N LEU A 398 6.45 -5.84 -2.35
CA LEU A 398 5.10 -5.25 -2.35
C LEU A 398 4.70 -4.69 -0.97
N ASP A 399 4.79 -3.38 -0.79
CA ASP A 399 4.23 -2.67 0.36
C ASP A 399 2.75 -2.32 0.12
N LEU A 400 1.88 -3.32 0.29
CA LEU A 400 0.44 -3.17 0.12
C LEU A 400 -0.19 -2.17 1.10
N PHE A 401 0.41 -1.98 2.28
CA PHE A 401 -0.08 -1.03 3.27
C PHE A 401 0.07 0.40 2.75
N SER A 402 1.25 0.76 2.24
CA SER A 402 1.46 2.08 1.62
C SER A 402 0.69 2.20 0.31
N ALA A 403 0.63 1.15 -0.51
CA ALA A 403 -0.09 1.14 -1.78
C ALA A 403 -1.60 1.47 -1.63
N ALA A 404 -2.24 0.99 -0.56
CA ALA A 404 -3.63 1.32 -0.24
C ALA A 404 -3.88 2.83 0.00
N SER A 405 -2.81 3.59 0.28
CA SER A 405 -2.83 5.05 0.46
C SER A 405 -2.48 5.83 -0.82
N GLY A 406 -2.52 5.19 -1.99
CA GLY A 406 -2.27 5.81 -3.30
C GLY A 406 -0.81 5.76 -3.74
N TYR A 407 -0.43 6.59 -4.71
CA TYR A 407 0.92 6.62 -5.28
C TYR A 407 2.00 6.97 -4.24
N GLY A 408 3.22 6.45 -4.38
CA GLY A 408 4.40 6.93 -3.65
C GLY A 408 5.18 8.00 -4.45
N LYS A 409 5.01 8.01 -5.77
CA LYS A 409 5.68 8.93 -6.69
C LYS A 409 4.83 9.14 -7.93
N PHE A 410 4.84 10.35 -8.48
CA PHE A 410 4.40 10.60 -9.86
C PHE A 410 5.63 10.62 -10.76
N ASN A 411 5.85 9.51 -11.46
CA ASN A 411 6.88 9.45 -12.49
C ASN A 411 6.46 10.29 -13.70
N ASP A 412 5.18 10.22 -14.10
CA ASP A 412 4.58 11.01 -15.18
C ASP A 412 3.26 11.68 -14.73
N ALA A 413 2.53 12.28 -15.67
CA ALA A 413 1.19 12.81 -15.39
C ALA A 413 0.19 11.68 -15.12
N VAL A 414 -0.44 11.69 -13.94
CA VAL A 414 -1.46 10.72 -13.53
C VAL A 414 -2.84 11.36 -13.63
N THR A 415 -3.74 10.75 -14.43
CA THR A 415 -5.14 11.17 -14.50
C THR A 415 -6.03 10.28 -13.63
N VAL A 416 -6.68 10.87 -12.64
CA VAL A 416 -7.61 10.18 -11.73
C VAL A 416 -9.04 10.58 -12.06
N LYS A 417 -9.87 9.62 -12.48
CA LYS A 417 -11.29 9.85 -12.84
C LYS A 417 -12.22 9.18 -11.84
N MET A 418 -12.69 9.94 -10.85
CA MET A 418 -13.59 9.45 -9.80
C MET A 418 -15.05 9.78 -10.10
N ASN A 419 -15.98 8.94 -9.66
CA ASN A 419 -17.41 9.11 -9.88
C ASN A 419 -18.19 9.09 -8.57
N ALA A 420 -18.71 10.25 -8.17
CA ALA A 420 -19.51 10.43 -6.96
C ALA A 420 -20.76 9.53 -6.92
N ALA A 421 -21.40 9.26 -8.06
CA ALA A 421 -22.62 8.46 -8.12
C ALA A 421 -22.40 6.97 -7.84
N LYS A 422 -21.15 6.48 -7.87
CA LYS A 422 -20.82 5.08 -7.58
C LYS A 422 -20.63 4.78 -6.08
N GLY A 423 -20.61 5.80 -5.21
CA GLY A 423 -20.39 5.62 -3.77
C GLY A 423 -18.99 5.09 -3.41
N GLY A 424 -18.80 4.80 -2.12
CA GLY A 424 -17.56 4.23 -1.57
C GLY A 424 -16.29 4.92 -2.05
N PHE A 425 -15.24 4.13 -2.31
CA PHE A 425 -13.97 4.63 -2.82
C PHE A 425 -14.04 5.23 -4.23
N ASN A 426 -15.03 4.86 -5.05
CA ASN A 426 -15.23 5.51 -6.36
C ASN A 426 -15.66 6.98 -6.21
N ALA A 427 -16.38 7.30 -5.14
CA ALA A 427 -16.87 8.64 -4.87
C ALA A 427 -15.85 9.49 -4.12
N GLN A 428 -15.19 8.94 -3.11
CA GLN A 428 -14.24 9.66 -2.28
C GLN A 428 -13.11 8.76 -1.77
N ASP A 429 -11.88 9.27 -1.78
CA ASP A 429 -10.72 8.58 -1.20
C ASP A 429 -9.70 9.58 -0.64
N ASN A 430 -8.80 9.09 0.20
CA ASN A 430 -7.73 9.84 0.82
C ASN A 430 -6.35 9.21 0.54
N TRP A 431 -5.53 9.90 -0.24
CA TRP A 431 -4.14 9.54 -0.44
C TRP A 431 -3.27 10.13 0.68
N ARG A 432 -2.67 9.24 1.47
CA ARG A 432 -1.91 9.57 2.67
C ARG A 432 -0.39 9.54 2.48
N ASN A 433 0.09 8.95 1.38
CA ASN A 433 1.52 8.88 1.09
C ASN A 433 2.14 10.25 0.84
N ASP A 434 3.41 10.38 1.17
CA ASP A 434 4.25 11.52 0.78
C ASP A 434 4.68 11.35 -0.68
N ILE A 435 3.91 11.93 -1.60
CA ILE A 435 4.08 11.71 -3.04
C ILE A 435 5.21 12.59 -3.58
N SER A 436 6.21 11.94 -4.19
CA SER A 436 7.37 12.59 -4.81
C SER A 436 7.33 12.54 -6.35
N GLY A 437 8.41 12.94 -7.04
CA GLY A 437 8.58 12.73 -8.49
C GLY A 437 8.41 13.97 -9.37
N LYS A 438 8.64 13.81 -10.68
CA LYS A 438 8.56 14.91 -11.66
C LYS A 438 7.15 15.13 -12.21
N GLY A 439 6.30 14.12 -12.10
CA GLY A 439 4.95 14.06 -12.66
C GLY A 439 3.93 14.97 -11.99
N SER A 440 2.71 14.93 -12.51
CA SER A 440 1.59 15.80 -12.12
C SER A 440 0.32 15.00 -11.81
N LEU A 441 -0.61 15.60 -11.07
CA LEU A 441 -1.94 15.05 -10.85
C LEU A 441 -2.98 15.78 -11.71
N ILE A 442 -3.76 15.03 -12.47
CA ILE A 442 -4.94 15.52 -13.19
C ILE A 442 -6.18 14.87 -12.55
N LYS A 443 -6.96 15.65 -11.81
CA LYS A 443 -8.21 15.18 -11.21
C LYS A 443 -9.38 15.46 -12.15
N ALA A 444 -10.08 14.41 -12.55
CA ALA A 444 -11.27 14.44 -13.39
C ALA A 444 -12.44 13.67 -12.74
N GLY A 445 -13.62 13.77 -13.36
CA GLY A 445 -14.86 13.16 -12.85
C GLY A 445 -15.39 13.85 -11.60
N SER A 446 -16.59 13.46 -11.14
CA SER A 446 -17.35 14.16 -10.10
C SER A 446 -16.87 13.91 -8.67
N GLY A 447 -16.10 12.84 -8.41
CA GLY A 447 -15.70 12.45 -7.05
C GLY A 447 -14.66 13.36 -6.38
N LEU A 448 -14.31 13.03 -5.14
CA LEU A 448 -13.38 13.77 -4.29
C LEU A 448 -12.09 12.98 -4.03
N LEU A 449 -10.94 13.59 -4.30
CA LEU A 449 -9.64 13.07 -3.89
C LEU A 449 -9.04 13.96 -2.81
N GLN A 450 -8.83 13.42 -1.62
CA GLN A 450 -8.09 14.10 -0.55
C GLN A 450 -6.61 13.75 -0.63
N LEU A 451 -5.74 14.75 -0.46
CA LEU A 451 -4.30 14.62 -0.38
C LEU A 451 -3.84 15.00 1.03
N SER A 452 -3.43 14.01 1.83
CA SER A 452 -3.02 14.20 3.23
C SER A 452 -1.52 14.13 3.45
N GLY A 453 -0.75 13.59 2.51
CA GLY A 453 0.71 13.52 2.61
C GLY A 453 1.42 14.85 2.39
N ASN A 454 2.68 14.93 2.84
CA ASN A 454 3.60 16.03 2.65
C ASN A 454 4.28 15.94 1.28
N ASN A 455 3.51 16.28 0.25
CA ASN A 455 3.91 16.02 -1.13
C ASN A 455 5.07 16.91 -1.62
N THR A 456 5.88 16.36 -2.52
CA THR A 456 7.05 17.04 -3.13
C THR A 456 7.13 16.95 -4.66
N TYR A 457 6.15 16.31 -5.32
CA TYR A 457 6.12 16.18 -6.78
C TYR A 457 6.14 17.54 -7.52
N ALA A 458 6.80 17.58 -8.68
CA ALA A 458 7.12 18.84 -9.37
C ALA A 458 6.07 19.28 -10.41
N GLY A 459 5.33 18.36 -11.03
CA GLY A 459 4.47 18.67 -12.18
C GLY A 459 3.19 19.45 -11.86
N GLY A 460 2.78 19.51 -10.58
CA GLY A 460 1.63 20.30 -10.13
C GLY A 460 0.29 19.56 -10.22
N VAL A 461 -0.80 20.31 -10.07
CA VAL A 461 -2.18 19.78 -9.97
C VAL A 461 -3.10 20.48 -10.98
N SER A 462 -3.85 19.70 -11.75
CA SER A 462 -4.93 20.19 -12.61
C SER A 462 -6.27 19.60 -12.20
N VAL A 463 -7.18 20.45 -11.71
CA VAL A 463 -8.56 20.08 -11.37
C VAL A 463 -9.43 20.34 -12.59
N LYS A 464 -9.80 19.25 -13.29
CA LYS A 464 -10.70 19.23 -14.45
C LYS A 464 -12.12 18.79 -14.09
N GLY A 465 -12.35 18.27 -12.89
CA GLY A 465 -13.68 17.97 -12.37
C GLY A 465 -13.65 17.49 -10.91
N GLY A 466 -14.80 17.56 -10.25
CA GLY A 466 -14.97 17.09 -8.87
C GLY A 466 -14.17 17.94 -7.89
N THR A 467 -13.62 17.32 -6.84
CA THR A 467 -12.88 18.03 -5.78
C THR A 467 -11.50 17.44 -5.56
N VAL A 468 -10.49 18.31 -5.43
CA VAL A 468 -9.22 17.99 -4.76
C VAL A 468 -9.22 18.66 -3.40
N ARG A 469 -9.10 17.87 -2.32
CA ARG A 469 -9.06 18.38 -0.95
C ARG A 469 -7.63 18.32 -0.40
N LEU A 470 -7.13 19.46 0.07
CA LEU A 470 -5.79 19.61 0.63
C LEU A 470 -5.85 19.48 2.16
N ALA A 471 -5.30 18.38 2.67
CA ALA A 471 -5.28 18.08 4.10
C ALA A 471 -3.90 18.30 4.75
N SER A 472 -2.86 18.64 3.98
CA SER A 472 -1.55 19.05 4.48
C SER A 472 -1.09 20.38 3.89
N THR A 473 -0.08 21.00 4.52
CA THR A 473 0.45 22.29 4.07
C THR A 473 1.11 22.23 2.70
N THR A 474 1.68 21.09 2.31
CA THR A 474 2.36 20.92 1.01
C THR A 474 1.65 19.92 0.09
N ALA A 475 0.36 19.67 0.31
CA ALA A 475 -0.44 18.69 -0.43
C ALA A 475 -0.34 18.82 -1.97
N THR A 476 -0.11 20.03 -2.50
CA THR A 476 0.00 20.29 -3.95
C THR A 476 1.40 20.09 -4.53
N GLY A 477 2.37 19.65 -3.73
CA GLY A 477 3.76 19.50 -4.16
C GLY A 477 4.46 20.83 -4.46
N LYS A 478 5.44 20.78 -5.38
CA LYS A 478 6.25 21.93 -5.80
C LYS A 478 5.67 22.70 -6.99
N GLY A 479 4.76 22.08 -7.73
CA GLY A 479 4.25 22.61 -9.00
C GLY A 479 3.17 23.69 -8.86
N SER A 480 2.64 24.09 -10.03
CA SER A 480 1.51 25.02 -10.12
C SER A 480 0.17 24.29 -9.96
N VAL A 481 -0.87 25.03 -9.58
CA VAL A 481 -2.24 24.51 -9.47
C VAL A 481 -3.15 25.23 -10.45
N GLN A 482 -3.93 24.44 -11.21
CA GLN A 482 -4.93 24.92 -12.15
C GLN A 482 -6.30 24.34 -11.78
N VAL A 483 -7.28 25.20 -11.52
CA VAL A 483 -8.67 24.82 -11.29
C VAL A 483 -9.48 25.22 -12.53
N LYS A 484 -9.68 24.27 -13.45
CA LYS A 484 -10.37 24.48 -14.72
C LYS A 484 -11.88 24.34 -14.56
N HIS A 485 -12.29 23.17 -14.05
CA HIS A 485 -13.67 22.84 -13.73
C HIS A 485 -13.63 22.00 -12.45
N GLY A 486 -14.48 22.31 -11.46
CA GLY A 486 -14.46 21.67 -10.14
C GLY A 486 -13.88 22.55 -9.03
N SER A 487 -13.50 21.92 -7.92
CA SER A 487 -13.17 22.61 -6.67
C SER A 487 -11.80 22.20 -6.11
N LEU A 488 -11.03 23.20 -5.69
CA LEU A 488 -9.90 23.01 -4.78
C LEU A 488 -10.38 23.37 -3.36
N GLN A 489 -10.36 22.40 -2.46
CA GLN A 489 -10.82 22.57 -1.08
C GLN A 489 -9.66 22.50 -0.10
N LEU A 490 -9.56 23.42 0.85
CA LEU A 490 -8.65 23.33 1.97
C LEU A 490 -9.39 22.73 3.18
N SER A 491 -8.88 21.62 3.72
CA SER A 491 -9.29 21.10 5.03
C SER A 491 -8.24 21.32 6.12
N THR A 492 -7.07 21.84 5.75
CA THR A 492 -6.03 22.32 6.67
C THR A 492 -6.16 23.83 6.93
N GLN A 493 -5.67 24.30 8.08
CA GLN A 493 -5.63 25.73 8.41
C GLN A 493 -4.65 26.50 7.51
N LYS A 494 -3.65 25.83 6.93
CA LYS A 494 -2.66 26.47 6.06
C LYS A 494 -2.24 25.54 4.94
N ALA A 495 -2.40 26.00 3.70
CA ALA A 495 -1.87 25.35 2.50
C ALA A 495 -0.92 26.28 1.74
N ILE A 496 0.09 25.70 1.10
CA ILE A 496 1.09 26.42 0.30
C ILE A 496 1.10 25.84 -1.11
N ILE A 497 0.84 26.71 -2.09
CA ILE A 497 1.09 26.44 -3.51
C ILE A 497 2.45 27.06 -3.84
N LYS A 498 3.47 26.21 -4.08
CA LYS A 498 4.82 26.67 -4.41
C LYS A 498 4.92 27.28 -5.81
N GLY A 499 4.08 26.82 -6.75
CA GLY A 499 3.99 27.37 -8.11
C GLY A 499 2.99 28.52 -8.25
N HIS A 500 2.49 28.65 -9.48
CA HIS A 500 1.40 29.57 -9.81
C HIS A 500 0.04 28.97 -9.42
N TYR A 501 -0.94 29.83 -9.20
CA TYR A 501 -2.33 29.42 -9.04
C TYR A 501 -3.18 30.04 -10.13
N GLN A 502 -4.00 29.23 -10.79
CA GLN A 502 -4.92 29.70 -11.83
C GLN A 502 -6.30 29.08 -11.62
N GLN A 503 -7.32 29.92 -11.46
CA GLN A 503 -8.71 29.49 -11.43
C GLN A 503 -9.43 30.04 -12.67
N ALA A 504 -10.17 29.17 -13.36
CA ALA A 504 -11.05 29.54 -14.47
C ALA A 504 -12.44 29.94 -13.96
N GLN A 505 -13.31 30.46 -14.85
CA GLN A 505 -14.65 30.93 -14.51
C GLN A 505 -15.52 29.86 -13.84
N ASN A 506 -15.39 28.60 -14.25
CA ASN A 506 -16.14 27.46 -13.71
C ASN A 506 -15.40 26.74 -12.57
N GLY A 507 -14.31 27.32 -12.08
CA GLY A 507 -13.55 26.79 -10.95
C GLY A 507 -14.03 27.36 -9.61
N GLN A 508 -13.84 26.57 -8.56
CA GLN A 508 -14.11 26.98 -7.19
C GLN A 508 -12.88 26.79 -6.29
N LEU A 509 -12.64 27.75 -5.42
CA LEU A 509 -11.75 27.63 -4.27
C LEU A 509 -12.61 27.61 -3.01
N SER A 510 -12.43 26.61 -2.16
CA SER A 510 -13.14 26.48 -0.89
C SER A 510 -12.15 26.44 0.27
N LEU A 511 -12.35 27.29 1.29
CA LEU A 511 -11.55 27.29 2.52
C LEU A 511 -12.34 27.85 3.71
N ALA A 512 -11.99 27.42 4.92
CA ALA A 512 -12.54 28.00 6.14
C ALA A 512 -12.14 29.48 6.25
N LYS A 513 -12.97 30.30 6.92
CA LYS A 513 -12.73 31.74 7.13
C LYS A 513 -11.44 32.02 7.91
N THR A 514 -10.99 31.05 8.70
CA THR A 514 -9.73 31.10 9.46
C THR A 514 -8.53 30.52 8.71
N ALA A 515 -8.77 29.78 7.63
CA ALA A 515 -7.72 29.13 6.87
C ALA A 515 -6.97 30.12 5.97
N ARG A 516 -5.74 29.76 5.60
CA ARG A 516 -4.86 30.58 4.77
C ARG A 516 -4.27 29.80 3.60
N LEU A 517 -4.41 30.35 2.40
CA LEU A 517 -3.73 29.85 1.20
C LEU A 517 -2.57 30.77 0.82
N ALA A 518 -1.34 30.25 0.85
CA ALA A 518 -0.16 30.98 0.41
C ALA A 518 0.30 30.51 -0.97
N ILE A 519 0.21 31.38 -1.97
CA ILE A 519 0.69 31.15 -3.33
C ILE A 519 2.06 31.84 -3.46
N LYS A 520 3.12 31.08 -3.74
CA LYS A 520 4.48 31.62 -3.77
C LYS A 520 4.82 32.36 -5.05
N LYS A 521 4.05 32.15 -6.12
CA LYS A 521 4.16 32.87 -7.40
C LYS A 521 2.90 33.71 -7.65
N ASN A 522 2.49 33.83 -8.91
CA ASN A 522 1.38 34.69 -9.31
C ASN A 522 0.04 33.94 -9.25
N ALA A 523 -1.04 34.67 -8.97
CA ALA A 523 -2.40 34.16 -8.96
C ALA A 523 -3.22 34.71 -10.14
N LYS A 524 -3.96 33.86 -10.85
CA LYS A 524 -5.03 34.26 -11.77
C LYS A 524 -6.36 33.85 -11.16
N LEU A 525 -7.18 34.85 -10.79
CA LEU A 525 -8.42 34.65 -10.05
C LEU A 525 -9.62 34.87 -10.98
N ALA A 526 -10.55 33.93 -10.96
CA ALA A 526 -11.85 33.97 -11.63
C ALA A 526 -12.81 33.03 -10.89
N GLY A 527 -14.06 32.92 -11.32
CA GLY A 527 -15.02 31.96 -10.76
C GLY A 527 -15.35 32.23 -9.29
N THR A 528 -15.52 31.16 -8.50
CA THR A 528 -16.09 31.26 -7.15
C THR A 528 -15.04 31.07 -6.05
N LEU A 529 -15.07 31.95 -5.06
CA LEU A 529 -14.49 31.74 -3.74
C LEU A 529 -15.60 31.36 -2.76
N LYS A 530 -15.52 30.18 -2.16
CA LYS A 530 -16.45 29.72 -1.12
C LYS A 530 -15.74 29.74 0.23
N LEU A 531 -16.24 30.56 1.15
CA LEU A 531 -15.79 30.57 2.53
C LEU A 531 -16.70 29.69 3.37
N THR A 532 -16.13 28.77 4.14
CA THR A 532 -16.91 27.80 4.95
C THR A 532 -16.89 28.18 6.43
N ASP A 533 -16.56 27.24 7.30
CA ASP A 533 -16.61 27.37 8.76
C ASP A 533 -15.62 28.40 9.31
N GLY A 534 -15.76 28.75 10.59
CA GLY A 534 -14.88 29.67 11.30
C GLY A 534 -15.46 31.08 11.48
N HIS A 535 -14.82 31.86 12.36
CA HIS A 535 -15.21 33.23 12.65
C HIS A 535 -14.61 34.21 11.62
N LEU A 536 -15.34 35.28 11.35
CA LEU A 536 -14.87 36.38 10.51
C LEU A 536 -14.07 37.37 11.38
N LYS A 537 -12.91 37.79 10.90
CA LYS A 537 -12.07 38.80 11.56
C LYS A 537 -11.70 39.89 10.55
N ASN A 538 -11.97 41.14 10.91
CA ASN A 538 -11.71 42.28 10.04
C ASN A 538 -10.20 42.40 9.77
N GLY A 539 -9.83 42.61 8.51
CA GLY A 539 -8.44 42.63 8.06
C GLY A 539 -7.75 41.27 7.96
N ALA A 540 -8.43 40.16 8.28
CA ALA A 540 -7.83 38.83 8.21
C ALA A 540 -7.44 38.47 6.77
N THR A 541 -6.20 38.04 6.59
CA THR A 541 -5.69 37.58 5.29
C THR A 541 -6.00 36.11 5.10
N ILE A 542 -6.77 35.80 4.05
CA ILE A 542 -7.17 34.44 3.67
C ILE A 542 -6.33 33.89 2.51
N MET A 543 -5.73 34.78 1.72
CA MET A 543 -4.86 34.40 0.60
C MET A 543 -3.72 35.39 0.43
N THR A 544 -2.51 34.89 0.15
CA THR A 544 -1.35 35.72 -0.23
C THR A 544 -0.77 35.24 -1.56
N PHE A 545 -0.24 36.18 -2.36
CA PHE A 545 0.44 35.89 -3.64
C PHE A 545 1.53 36.93 -3.93
N ARG A 546 2.45 36.62 -4.86
CA ARG A 546 3.44 37.60 -5.35
C ARG A 546 2.75 38.74 -6.09
N SER A 547 1.84 38.41 -6.98
CA SER A 547 0.95 39.34 -7.69
C SER A 547 -0.31 38.59 -8.13
N HIS A 548 -1.37 39.31 -8.47
CA HIS A 548 -2.59 38.70 -9.02
C HIS A 548 -3.07 39.38 -10.30
N LYS A 549 -3.81 38.61 -11.10
CA LYS A 549 -4.66 39.11 -12.19
C LYS A 549 -6.09 38.66 -11.94
N GLY A 550 -7.04 39.55 -12.16
CA GLY A 550 -8.47 39.29 -11.92
C GLY A 550 -8.86 39.26 -10.45
N LYS A 551 -10.14 38.98 -10.22
CA LYS A 551 -10.81 38.81 -8.92
C LYS A 551 -11.76 37.61 -9.03
N PHE A 552 -12.17 37.03 -7.90
CA PHE A 552 -13.27 36.07 -7.92
C PHE A 552 -14.54 36.77 -8.39
N ALA A 553 -15.27 36.14 -9.32
CA ALA A 553 -16.53 36.64 -9.84
C ALA A 553 -17.64 36.53 -8.79
N HIS A 554 -17.58 35.48 -7.96
CA HIS A 554 -18.51 35.26 -6.86
C HIS A 554 -17.75 34.94 -5.57
N VAL A 555 -18.23 35.49 -4.46
CA VAL A 555 -17.75 35.18 -3.11
C VAL A 555 -18.95 34.77 -2.28
N THR A 556 -18.91 33.56 -1.73
CA THR A 556 -20.02 32.99 -0.94
C THR A 556 -19.57 32.62 0.47
N GLY A 557 -20.53 32.51 1.39
CA GLY A 557 -20.27 32.18 2.80
C GLY A 557 -19.89 33.35 3.69
N LEU A 558 -20.13 34.59 3.22
CA LEU A 558 -20.06 35.82 4.00
C LEU A 558 -21.46 36.30 4.39
N SER A 559 -21.57 36.97 5.54
CA SER A 559 -22.80 37.69 5.90
C SER A 559 -22.87 39.04 5.17
N LYS A 560 -24.04 39.68 5.14
CA LYS A 560 -24.31 40.86 4.29
C LYS A 560 -23.35 42.04 4.48
N SER A 561 -22.80 42.26 5.67
CA SER A 561 -21.81 43.32 5.92
C SER A 561 -20.41 42.96 5.41
N TRP A 562 -20.09 41.68 5.24
CA TRP A 562 -18.74 41.27 4.93
C TRP A 562 -18.48 41.11 3.44
N HIS A 563 -17.29 41.53 3.04
CA HIS A 563 -16.77 41.37 1.68
C HIS A 563 -15.28 41.03 1.70
N VAL A 564 -14.71 40.77 0.52
CA VAL A 564 -13.27 40.60 0.35
C VAL A 564 -12.66 41.79 -0.38
N VAL A 565 -11.49 42.22 0.08
CA VAL A 565 -10.68 43.25 -0.58
C VAL A 565 -9.43 42.61 -1.17
N TYR A 566 -9.10 43.04 -2.39
CA TYR A 566 -7.92 42.59 -3.13
C TYR A 566 -6.85 43.68 -3.05
N THR A 567 -5.70 43.33 -2.51
CA THR A 567 -4.50 44.16 -2.48
C THR A 567 -3.47 43.61 -3.47
N LYS A 568 -2.38 44.34 -3.69
CA LYS A 568 -1.27 43.90 -4.55
C LYS A 568 -0.75 42.49 -4.22
N HIS A 569 -0.81 42.08 -2.94
CA HIS A 569 -0.20 40.84 -2.44
C HIS A 569 -1.14 39.91 -1.66
N ALA A 570 -2.42 40.27 -1.48
CA ALA A 570 -3.33 39.50 -0.63
C ALA A 570 -4.81 39.70 -0.94
N VAL A 571 -5.62 38.72 -0.54
CA VAL A 571 -7.08 38.84 -0.35
C VAL A 571 -7.37 38.86 1.15
N LYS A 572 -8.12 39.87 1.59
CA LYS A 572 -8.47 40.10 3.00
C LYS A 572 -9.98 40.15 3.21
N LEU A 573 -10.43 39.73 4.40
CA LEU A 573 -11.81 39.90 4.87
C LEU A 573 -12.00 41.31 5.43
N VAL A 574 -13.09 41.97 5.05
CA VAL A 574 -13.46 43.31 5.54
C VAL A 574 -14.95 43.30 5.91
N LYS A 575 -15.28 43.99 7.01
CA LYS A 575 -16.64 44.19 7.51
C LYS A 575 -17.24 45.48 7.00
#